data_AF-A0A935JZR0-F1
#
_entry.id   AF-A0A935JZR0-F1
#
_cell.length_a   1.000
_cell.length_b   1.000
_cell.length_c   1.000
_cell.angle_alpha   90.00
_cell.angle_beta   90.00
_cell.angle_gamma   90.00
#
_symmetry.space_group_name_H-M   'P 1'
#
loop_
_entity.id
_entity.type
_entity.pdbx_description
1 polymer ?
#
loop_
_entity_poly.entity_id
_entity_poly.type
_entity_poly.pdbx_seq_one_letter_code
_entity_poly.pdbx_strand_id
1 'polypeptide(L)'
;MRATYSPLHFKPAIESASDAQCLACHKEVLEDKPRVASPAGVKAADSLAWYQRTSTYSGDQDTFHRRHLTTPLAKKLMNLKCNTCHQGHDPREEAPGSSATAAPQSDNAFTLRKQVNPETTCLKCHGQMPAKEIMGLPGPWHEVKEMFQNDCLTCHAAIRTKRHQVTYLNAEAIEAMAVAGKESKTADDVCYGCHGGRSWYRIAYPYARNAWPGMGDITPEWALQRPQHSESRFLKAEPKP
;
A
#
# COMPACT_ATOMS: atom_id res chain seq x y z
N MET A 1 11.14 26.63 -1.13
CA MET A 1 11.61 26.46 0.26
C MET A 1 13.10 26.17 0.25
N ARG A 2 13.86 26.75 1.19
CA ARG A 2 15.25 26.34 1.45
C ARG A 2 15.20 25.10 2.34
N ALA A 3 15.76 23.98 1.89
CA ALA A 3 15.88 22.80 2.72
C ALA A 3 16.73 23.16 3.96
N THR A 4 16.14 23.06 5.14
CA THR A 4 16.80 23.29 6.43
C THR A 4 16.90 21.96 7.16
N TYR A 5 17.99 21.77 7.88
CA TYR A 5 18.17 20.59 8.71
C TYR A 5 17.04 20.50 9.75
N SER A 6 16.46 19.31 9.89
CA SER A 6 15.49 18.99 10.93
C SER A 6 15.73 17.58 11.43
N PRO A 7 15.81 17.35 12.76
CA PRO A 7 15.90 16.00 13.32
C PRO A 7 14.77 15.06 12.85
N LEU A 8 13.61 15.62 12.50
CA LEU A 8 12.44 14.84 12.04
C LEU A 8 12.69 14.06 10.74
N HIS A 9 13.73 14.37 9.97
CA HIS A 9 14.07 13.62 8.75
C HIS A 9 14.83 12.32 9.05
N PHE A 10 15.22 12.08 10.30
CA PHE A 10 16.16 11.05 10.69
C PHE A 10 15.57 10.12 11.75
N LYS A 11 16.08 8.89 11.81
CA LYS A 11 15.73 7.95 12.87
C LYS A 11 16.40 8.36 14.19
N PRO A 12 15.75 8.15 15.35
CA PRO A 12 14.41 7.56 15.51
C PRO A 12 13.25 8.55 15.35
N ALA A 13 13.51 9.86 15.26
CA ALA A 13 12.48 10.90 15.34
C ALA A 13 11.40 10.81 14.24
N ILE A 14 11.77 10.42 13.02
CA ILE A 14 10.81 10.21 11.91
C ILE A 14 9.79 9.11 12.20
N GLU A 15 10.14 8.10 13.00
CA GLU A 15 9.29 6.93 13.26
C GLU A 15 8.06 7.29 14.11
N SER A 16 8.13 8.38 14.87
CA SER A 16 7.02 8.90 15.67
C SER A 16 6.48 10.25 15.20
N ALA A 17 7.02 10.79 14.09
CA ALA A 17 6.58 12.07 13.53
C ALA A 17 5.10 12.04 13.14
N SER A 18 4.36 13.06 13.57
CA SER A 18 2.96 13.27 13.17
C SER A 18 2.87 13.94 11.80
N ASP A 19 1.77 13.71 11.09
CA ASP A 19 1.50 14.38 9.81
C ASP A 19 1.52 15.91 9.95
N ALA A 20 1.05 16.45 11.08
CA ALA A 20 1.09 17.89 11.36
C ALA A 20 2.52 18.44 11.39
N GLN A 21 3.45 17.70 12.00
CA GLN A 21 4.87 18.09 12.03
C GLN A 21 5.50 18.04 10.64
N CYS A 22 5.17 17.03 9.84
CA CYS A 22 5.66 16.92 8.46
C CYS A 22 5.08 18.03 7.57
N LEU A 23 3.77 18.25 7.64
CA LEU A 23 3.04 19.21 6.79
C LEU A 23 3.29 20.67 7.16
N ALA A 24 3.85 20.96 8.34
CA ALA A 24 4.29 22.31 8.70
C ALA A 24 5.29 22.88 7.67
N CYS A 25 6.16 22.02 7.12
CA CYS A 25 7.13 22.37 6.08
C CYS A 25 6.78 21.81 4.70
N HIS A 26 5.86 20.86 4.59
CA HIS A 26 5.56 20.14 3.34
C HIS A 26 4.11 20.26 2.88
N LYS A 27 3.39 21.31 3.29
CA LYS A 27 1.97 21.50 2.95
C LYS A 27 1.70 21.48 1.44
N GLU A 28 2.68 21.87 0.62
CA GLU A 28 2.59 21.87 -0.84
C GLU A 28 2.20 20.50 -1.41
N VAL A 29 2.58 19.40 -0.77
CA VAL A 29 2.25 18.06 -1.26
C VAL A 29 0.74 17.77 -1.21
N LEU A 30 0.00 18.50 -0.38
CA LEU A 30 -1.46 18.41 -0.27
C LEU A 30 -2.19 19.60 -0.88
N GLU A 31 -1.55 20.76 -1.01
CA GLU A 31 -2.13 21.97 -1.60
C GLU A 31 -2.04 21.95 -3.13
N ASP A 32 -0.95 21.43 -3.69
CA ASP A 32 -0.74 21.37 -5.14
C ASP A 32 -1.77 20.45 -5.81
N LYS A 33 -2.31 20.93 -6.93
CA LYS A 33 -3.28 20.20 -7.76
C LYS A 33 -2.81 20.18 -9.22
N PRO A 34 -3.21 19.15 -10.00
CA PRO A 34 -3.00 19.16 -11.44
C PRO A 34 -3.60 20.42 -12.08
N ARG A 35 -2.94 20.92 -13.13
CA ARG A 35 -3.48 22.03 -13.94
C ARG A 35 -4.78 21.58 -14.61
N VAL A 36 -5.71 22.51 -14.80
CA VAL A 36 -6.96 22.25 -15.53
C VAL A 36 -6.70 21.76 -16.96
N ALA A 37 -5.63 22.25 -17.59
CA ALA A 37 -5.12 21.76 -18.86
C ALA A 37 -3.59 21.68 -18.86
N SER A 38 -3.05 20.74 -19.63
CA SER A 38 -1.61 20.67 -19.90
C SER A 38 -1.16 21.85 -20.77
N PRO A 39 0.15 22.13 -20.85
CA PRO A 39 0.68 23.13 -21.78
C PRO A 39 0.32 22.86 -23.25
N ALA A 40 0.04 21.60 -23.60
CA ALA A 40 -0.39 21.18 -24.94
C ALA A 40 -1.93 21.27 -25.14
N GLY A 41 -2.68 21.79 -24.17
CA GLY A 41 -4.13 21.99 -24.26
C GLY A 41 -5.00 20.79 -23.87
N VAL A 42 -4.41 19.66 -23.45
CA VAL A 42 -5.17 18.49 -23.00
C VAL A 42 -5.80 18.79 -21.64
N LYS A 43 -7.13 18.72 -21.53
CA LYS A 43 -7.82 18.96 -20.27
C LYS A 43 -7.62 17.78 -19.32
N ALA A 44 -7.40 18.08 -18.04
CA ALA A 44 -7.27 17.07 -17.00
C ALA A 44 -8.56 16.24 -16.85
N ALA A 45 -9.73 16.87 -17.04
CA ALA A 45 -11.03 16.19 -17.00
C ALA A 45 -11.21 15.14 -18.11
N ASP A 46 -10.56 15.34 -19.25
CA ASP A 46 -10.65 14.43 -20.40
C ASP A 46 -9.61 13.29 -20.32
N SER A 47 -8.73 13.33 -19.31
CA SER A 47 -7.68 12.34 -19.13
C SER A 47 -8.13 11.27 -18.14
N LEU A 48 -8.05 10.01 -18.55
CA LEU A 48 -8.13 8.86 -17.64
C LEU A 48 -6.73 8.31 -17.38
N ALA A 49 -6.34 8.28 -16.12
CA ALA A 49 -5.14 7.59 -15.69
C ALA A 49 -5.39 6.09 -15.64
N TRP A 50 -4.40 5.29 -16.03
CA TRP A 50 -4.52 3.84 -16.16
C TRP A 50 -4.95 3.12 -14.87
N TYR A 51 -4.75 3.73 -13.70
CA TYR A 51 -5.16 3.19 -12.39
C TYR A 51 -6.61 3.55 -12.01
N GLN A 52 -7.36 4.25 -12.87
CA GLN A 52 -8.79 4.51 -12.72
C GLN A 52 -9.65 3.41 -13.37
N ARG A 53 -9.07 2.26 -13.70
CA ARG A 53 -9.76 1.10 -14.31
C ARG A 53 -10.68 0.33 -13.35
N THR A 54 -10.73 0.71 -12.08
CA THR A 54 -11.61 0.09 -11.07
C THR A 54 -12.66 1.09 -10.63
N SER A 55 -13.89 0.64 -10.40
CA SER A 55 -15.02 1.52 -10.04
C SER A 55 -14.82 2.24 -8.71
N THR A 56 -13.91 1.74 -7.86
CA THR A 56 -13.57 2.35 -6.58
C THR A 56 -12.86 3.70 -6.72
N TYR A 57 -12.23 3.99 -7.86
CA TYR A 57 -11.72 5.34 -8.09
C TYR A 57 -12.85 6.28 -8.53
N SER A 58 -13.07 7.34 -7.77
CA SER A 58 -13.97 8.44 -8.14
C SER A 58 -13.27 9.79 -7.94
N GLY A 59 -13.70 10.79 -8.72
CA GLY A 59 -13.23 12.17 -8.65
C GLY A 59 -12.19 12.53 -9.71
N ASP A 60 -11.74 13.78 -9.64
CA ASP A 60 -10.84 14.40 -10.61
C ASP A 60 -9.44 13.76 -10.62
N GLN A 61 -8.63 14.16 -11.61
CA GLN A 61 -7.19 13.95 -11.53
C GLN A 61 -6.63 14.70 -10.32
N ASP A 62 -5.82 14.00 -9.53
CA ASP A 62 -5.17 14.55 -8.35
C ASP A 62 -3.67 14.17 -8.30
N THR A 63 -2.91 14.79 -7.39
CA THR A 63 -1.49 14.48 -7.19
C THR A 63 -1.30 13.18 -6.42
N PHE A 64 -0.08 12.63 -6.46
CA PHE A 64 0.25 11.36 -5.80
C PHE A 64 -0.15 11.35 -4.32
N HIS A 65 0.30 12.33 -3.53
CA HIS A 65 0.01 12.38 -2.09
C HIS A 65 -1.49 12.53 -1.81
N ARG A 66 -2.17 13.39 -2.57
CA ARG A 66 -3.61 13.61 -2.41
C ARG A 66 -4.42 12.34 -2.69
N ARG A 67 -4.05 11.56 -3.71
CA ARG A 67 -4.71 10.27 -3.99
C ARG A 67 -4.61 9.27 -2.84
N HIS A 68 -3.53 9.32 -2.06
CA HIS A 68 -3.28 8.40 -0.95
C HIS A 68 -3.75 8.92 0.42
N LEU A 69 -3.93 10.24 0.58
CA LEU A 69 -4.20 10.86 1.89
C LEU A 69 -5.54 11.61 1.95
N THR A 70 -6.03 12.15 0.83
CA THR A 70 -7.12 13.14 0.86
C THR A 70 -8.39 12.71 0.13
N THR A 71 -8.30 11.79 -0.84
CA THR A 71 -9.49 11.31 -1.56
C THR A 71 -10.47 10.60 -0.62
N PRO A 72 -11.79 10.59 -0.92
CA PRO A 72 -12.79 9.94 -0.07
C PRO A 72 -12.49 8.47 0.19
N LEU A 73 -12.10 7.71 -0.85
CA LEU A 73 -11.74 6.31 -0.70
C LEU A 73 -10.49 6.12 0.16
N ALA A 74 -9.48 6.96 -0.04
CA ALA A 74 -8.26 6.93 0.76
C ALA A 74 -8.56 7.13 2.24
N LYS A 75 -9.29 8.19 2.59
CA LYS A 75 -9.66 8.47 3.99
C LYS A 75 -10.54 7.37 4.61
N LYS A 76 -11.31 6.66 3.79
CA LYS A 76 -12.21 5.60 4.25
C LYS A 76 -11.45 4.30 4.52
N LEU A 77 -10.60 3.86 3.59
CA LEU A 77 -9.98 2.54 3.62
C LEU A 77 -8.54 2.53 4.14
N MET A 78 -7.83 3.63 3.91
CA MET A 78 -6.42 3.78 4.23
C MET A 78 -6.25 4.71 5.43
N ASN A 79 -5.30 4.39 6.29
CA ASN A 79 -4.87 5.23 7.41
C ASN A 79 -3.38 5.56 7.26
N LEU A 80 -2.99 5.94 6.04
CA LEU A 80 -1.62 6.27 5.70
C LEU A 80 -1.22 7.58 6.39
N LYS A 81 -0.01 7.59 6.93
CA LYS A 81 0.67 8.76 7.50
C LYS A 81 1.91 9.09 6.69
N CYS A 82 2.46 10.28 6.85
CA CYS A 82 3.73 10.68 6.22
C CYS A 82 4.82 9.64 6.48
N ASN A 83 4.95 9.18 7.73
CA ASN A 83 5.95 8.20 8.13
C ASN A 83 5.59 6.72 7.82
N THR A 84 4.41 6.47 7.24
CA THR A 84 4.13 5.15 6.68
C THR A 84 5.05 4.87 5.50
N CYS A 85 5.26 5.89 4.65
CA CYS A 85 6.10 5.83 3.46
C CYS A 85 7.52 6.33 3.74
N HIS A 86 7.66 7.44 4.46
CA HIS A 86 8.95 8.07 4.74
C HIS A 86 9.56 7.55 6.04
N GLN A 87 10.74 6.93 5.98
CA GLN A 87 11.37 6.30 7.14
C GLN A 87 12.66 6.98 7.60
N GLY A 88 13.06 8.06 6.92
CA GLY A 88 14.36 8.69 7.11
C GLY A 88 15.52 7.77 6.67
N HIS A 89 16.73 8.32 6.65
CA HIS A 89 17.98 7.59 6.41
C HIS A 89 19.09 8.21 7.26
N ASP A 90 20.17 7.51 7.56
CA ASP A 90 21.32 8.15 8.19
C ASP A 90 21.96 9.12 7.17
N PRO A 91 22.10 10.43 7.48
CA PRO A 91 22.69 11.39 6.54
C PRO A 91 24.15 11.10 6.20
N ARG A 92 24.84 10.28 7.00
CA ARG A 92 26.22 9.84 6.76
C ARG A 92 26.31 8.61 5.84
N GLU A 93 25.19 7.93 5.60
CA GLU A 93 25.17 6.68 4.84
C GLU A 93 24.54 6.91 3.46
N GLU A 94 25.41 7.13 2.46
CA GLU A 94 24.98 7.24 1.06
C GLU A 94 24.88 5.88 0.35
N ALA A 95 25.51 4.85 0.91
CA ALA A 95 25.53 3.48 0.41
C ALA A 95 25.70 2.47 1.56
N PRO A 96 25.08 1.27 1.45
CA PRO A 96 25.26 0.22 2.45
C PRO A 96 26.68 -0.34 2.39
N GLY A 97 27.22 -0.75 3.54
CA GLY A 97 28.58 -1.29 3.68
C GLY A 97 29.70 -0.26 3.49
N SER A 98 29.39 1.04 3.52
CA SER A 98 30.37 2.12 3.36
C SER A 98 31.29 2.32 4.57
N SER A 99 30.94 1.75 5.73
CA SER A 99 31.79 1.73 6.92
C SER A 99 31.50 0.50 7.78
N ALA A 100 32.36 0.22 8.77
CA ALA A 100 32.19 -0.90 9.70
C ALA A 100 30.92 -0.81 10.56
N THR A 101 30.32 0.38 10.68
CA THR A 101 29.06 0.58 11.41
C THR A 101 27.87 0.85 10.50
N ALA A 102 28.08 0.84 9.17
CA ALA A 102 27.00 1.08 8.22
C ALA A 102 26.09 -0.14 8.09
N ALA A 103 24.85 0.09 7.63
CA ALA A 103 23.95 -1.00 7.25
C ALA A 103 24.67 -1.96 6.27
N PRO A 104 24.66 -3.29 6.49
CA PRO A 104 25.36 -4.21 5.61
C PRO A 104 24.74 -4.22 4.21
N GLN A 105 25.51 -4.58 3.18
CA GLN A 105 25.01 -4.66 1.80
C GLN A 105 23.84 -5.65 1.62
N SER A 106 23.72 -6.63 2.51
CA SER A 106 22.60 -7.58 2.55
C SER A 106 21.33 -7.01 3.20
N ASP A 107 21.35 -5.79 3.72
CA ASP A 107 20.19 -5.16 4.35
C ASP A 107 19.24 -4.54 3.30
N ASN A 108 18.15 -5.26 3.02
CA ASN A 108 17.11 -4.83 2.09
C ASN A 108 16.25 -3.65 2.63
N ALA A 109 16.44 -3.25 3.90
CA ALA A 109 15.80 -2.07 4.47
C ALA A 109 16.53 -0.76 4.09
N PHE A 110 17.76 -0.85 3.56
CA PHE A 110 18.51 0.33 3.16
C PHE A 110 17.85 1.05 1.97
N THR A 111 17.71 2.38 2.09
CA THR A 111 17.09 3.20 1.05
C THR A 111 18.09 4.23 0.54
N LEU A 112 18.72 3.94 -0.61
CA LEU A 112 19.72 4.80 -1.27
C LEU A 112 19.19 6.23 -1.46
N ARG A 113 19.64 7.21 -0.65
CA ARG A 113 19.25 8.66 -0.64
C ARG A 113 17.74 8.98 -0.71
N LYS A 114 16.89 7.99 -0.94
CA LYS A 114 15.43 8.04 -1.08
C LYS A 114 14.89 7.74 0.30
N GLN A 115 14.11 8.62 0.88
CA GLN A 115 13.52 8.40 2.21
C GLN A 115 12.42 7.31 2.22
N VAL A 116 12.17 6.65 1.09
CA VAL A 116 11.08 5.68 0.87
C VAL A 116 11.66 4.42 0.25
N ASN A 117 11.36 3.26 0.83
CA ASN A 117 11.59 1.96 0.24
C ASN A 117 10.34 1.53 -0.56
N PRO A 118 10.37 1.51 -1.90
CA PRO A 118 9.18 1.17 -2.68
C PRO A 118 8.77 -0.31 -2.53
N GLU A 119 9.70 -1.21 -2.25
CA GLU A 119 9.43 -2.65 -2.09
C GLU A 119 8.62 -2.96 -0.82
N THR A 120 8.79 -2.14 0.23
CA THR A 120 8.08 -2.32 1.51
C THR A 120 6.96 -1.31 1.73
N THR A 121 6.77 -0.38 0.79
CA THR A 121 5.75 0.68 0.88
C THR A 121 4.76 0.60 -0.29
N CYS A 122 5.24 0.81 -1.52
CA CYS A 122 4.40 0.91 -2.71
C CYS A 122 3.96 -0.46 -3.20
N LEU A 123 4.88 -1.42 -3.24
CA LEU A 123 4.67 -2.76 -3.78
C LEU A 123 3.55 -3.50 -3.03
N LYS A 124 3.30 -3.20 -1.75
CA LYS A 124 2.16 -3.70 -0.98
C LYS A 124 0.85 -3.51 -1.75
N CYS A 125 0.53 -2.27 -2.12
CA CYS A 125 -0.74 -1.93 -2.76
C CYS A 125 -0.68 -1.98 -4.30
N HIS A 126 0.52 -1.87 -4.87
CA HIS A 126 0.76 -1.78 -6.32
C HIS A 126 1.48 -2.98 -6.91
N GLY A 127 1.55 -4.09 -6.17
CA GLY A 127 2.06 -5.36 -6.67
C GLY A 127 1.08 -6.02 -7.62
N GLN A 128 1.61 -6.88 -8.48
CA GLN A 128 0.80 -7.70 -9.37
C GLN A 128 0.04 -8.76 -8.57
N MET A 129 -1.23 -8.99 -8.94
CA MET A 129 -2.02 -10.09 -8.41
C MET A 129 -1.43 -11.42 -8.89
N PRO A 130 -1.03 -12.34 -7.98
CA PRO A 130 -0.46 -13.64 -8.36
C PRO A 130 -1.58 -14.65 -8.71
N ALA A 131 -2.32 -14.34 -9.79
CA ALA A 131 -3.54 -15.02 -10.19
C ALA A 131 -3.34 -16.52 -10.44
N LYS A 132 -2.31 -16.90 -11.19
CA LYS A 132 -2.07 -18.31 -11.56
C LYS A 132 -1.22 -19.02 -10.53
N GLU A 133 -0.13 -18.39 -10.11
CA GLU A 133 0.95 -19.02 -9.32
C GLU A 133 0.51 -19.35 -7.90
N ILE A 134 -0.38 -18.54 -7.32
CA ILE A 134 -0.82 -18.68 -5.92
C ILE A 134 -2.30 -19.01 -5.84
N MET A 135 -3.14 -18.37 -6.66
CA MET A 135 -4.59 -18.56 -6.61
C MET A 135 -5.11 -19.63 -7.58
N GLY A 136 -4.28 -20.13 -8.50
CA GLY A 136 -4.68 -21.17 -9.46
C GLY A 136 -5.79 -20.72 -10.42
N LEU A 137 -5.96 -19.41 -10.63
CA LEU A 137 -7.00 -18.89 -11.51
C LEU A 137 -6.72 -19.26 -12.98
N PRO A 138 -7.77 -19.51 -13.79
CA PRO A 138 -7.61 -19.87 -15.20
C PRO A 138 -7.12 -18.72 -16.07
N GLY A 139 -7.11 -17.48 -15.55
CA GLY A 139 -6.66 -16.27 -16.24
C GLY A 139 -6.54 -15.08 -15.29
N PRO A 140 -6.13 -13.90 -15.79
CA PRO A 140 -6.15 -12.65 -15.05
C PRO A 140 -7.52 -12.33 -14.46
N TRP A 141 -7.57 -11.75 -13.26
CA TRP A 141 -8.85 -11.48 -12.56
C TRP A 141 -9.88 -10.74 -13.40
N HIS A 142 -9.48 -9.72 -14.14
CA HIS A 142 -10.39 -8.93 -14.99
C HIS A 142 -11.07 -9.76 -16.11
N GLU A 143 -10.51 -10.91 -16.48
CA GLU A 143 -11.09 -11.83 -17.48
C GLU A 143 -11.96 -12.92 -16.84
N VAL A 144 -11.70 -13.28 -15.57
CA VAL A 144 -12.32 -14.45 -14.93
C VAL A 144 -13.27 -14.10 -13.78
N LYS A 145 -13.31 -12.84 -13.34
CA LYS A 145 -14.06 -12.40 -12.14
C LYS A 145 -15.54 -12.74 -12.16
N GLU A 146 -16.17 -12.76 -13.33
CA GLU A 146 -17.60 -13.10 -13.47
C GLU A 146 -17.89 -14.56 -13.10
N MET A 147 -16.95 -15.47 -13.36
CA MET A 147 -17.05 -16.89 -12.95
C MET A 147 -17.14 -17.01 -11.42
N PHE A 148 -16.61 -16.03 -10.70
CA PHE A 148 -16.61 -15.93 -9.24
C PHE A 148 -17.59 -14.86 -8.72
N GLN A 149 -18.61 -14.52 -9.51
CA GLN A 149 -19.65 -13.54 -9.18
C GLN A 149 -19.12 -12.14 -8.81
N ASN A 150 -17.92 -11.78 -9.28
CA ASN A 150 -17.23 -10.53 -8.89
C ASN A 150 -17.06 -10.43 -7.35
N ASP A 151 -16.82 -11.57 -6.68
CA ASP A 151 -16.65 -11.62 -5.22
C ASP A 151 -15.40 -12.43 -4.84
N CYS A 152 -14.35 -11.72 -4.41
CA CYS A 152 -13.13 -12.34 -3.89
C CYS A 152 -13.39 -13.20 -2.63
N LEU A 153 -14.47 -12.92 -1.88
CA LEU A 153 -14.81 -13.64 -0.65
C LEU A 153 -15.36 -15.03 -0.92
N THR A 154 -15.74 -15.36 -2.15
CA THR A 154 -16.08 -16.74 -2.57
C THR A 154 -14.99 -17.73 -2.18
N CYS A 155 -13.72 -17.33 -2.29
CA CYS A 155 -12.56 -18.13 -1.89
C CYS A 155 -11.92 -17.63 -0.59
N HIS A 156 -11.89 -16.32 -0.37
CA HIS A 156 -11.10 -15.74 0.72
C HIS A 156 -11.81 -15.65 2.07
N ALA A 157 -13.13 -15.87 2.16
CA ALA A 157 -13.88 -15.67 3.42
C ALA A 157 -13.28 -16.42 4.62
N ALA A 158 -12.82 -17.67 4.42
CA ALA A 158 -12.29 -18.53 5.47
C ALA A 158 -10.76 -18.38 5.70
N ILE A 159 -10.02 -17.90 4.70
CA ILE A 159 -8.54 -17.87 4.72
C ILE A 159 -7.96 -16.45 4.82
N ARG A 160 -8.83 -15.43 4.77
CA ARG A 160 -8.45 -14.06 5.07
C ARG A 160 -8.17 -13.97 6.56
N THR A 161 -6.89 -13.96 6.89
CA THR A 161 -6.45 -13.73 8.25
C THR A 161 -6.69 -12.26 8.61
N LYS A 162 -6.42 -11.88 9.86
CA LYS A 162 -6.39 -10.49 10.38
C LYS A 162 -5.39 -9.55 9.64
N ARG A 163 -5.13 -9.73 8.33
CA ARG A 163 -4.11 -9.05 7.52
C ARG A 163 -4.32 -7.54 7.43
N HIS A 164 -5.56 -7.09 7.47
CA HIS A 164 -5.89 -5.67 7.52
C HIS A 164 -5.79 -5.07 8.94
N GLN A 165 -5.47 -5.87 9.98
CA GLN A 165 -5.21 -5.38 11.35
C GLN A 165 -3.82 -4.75 11.48
N VAL A 166 -3.54 -3.81 10.60
CA VAL A 166 -2.33 -3.01 10.57
C VAL A 166 -2.68 -1.54 10.82
N THR A 167 -1.74 -0.75 11.29
CA THR A 167 -1.99 0.65 11.65
C THR A 167 -2.31 1.54 10.45
N TYR A 168 -1.88 1.14 9.24
CA TYR A 168 -2.04 1.93 8.00
C TYR A 168 -3.30 1.61 7.19
N LEU A 169 -4.18 0.71 7.68
CA LEU A 169 -5.45 0.35 7.03
C LEU A 169 -6.61 0.41 8.01
N ASN A 170 -7.80 0.72 7.48
CA ASN A 170 -9.05 0.60 8.21
C ASN A 170 -9.74 -0.74 7.88
N ALA A 171 -9.43 -1.78 8.66
CA ALA A 171 -9.96 -3.13 8.46
C ALA A 171 -11.49 -3.15 8.42
N GLU A 172 -12.16 -2.49 9.37
CA GLU A 172 -13.63 -2.51 9.48
C GLU A 172 -14.30 -1.86 8.27
N ALA A 173 -13.75 -0.74 7.79
CA ALA A 173 -14.28 -0.07 6.59
C ALA A 173 -14.08 -0.91 5.32
N ILE A 174 -12.95 -1.62 5.20
CA ILE A 174 -12.69 -2.55 4.09
C ILE A 174 -13.74 -3.67 4.09
N GLU A 175 -13.99 -4.27 5.25
CA GLU A 175 -14.98 -5.34 5.42
C GLU A 175 -16.40 -4.86 5.09
N ALA A 176 -16.80 -3.70 5.62
CA ALA A 176 -18.09 -3.11 5.33
C ALA A 176 -18.27 -2.81 3.83
N MET A 177 -17.24 -2.31 3.14
CA MET A 177 -17.31 -2.07 1.70
C MET A 177 -17.37 -3.36 0.89
N ALA A 178 -16.64 -4.40 1.29
CA ALA A 178 -16.70 -5.71 0.62
C ALA A 178 -18.10 -6.33 0.73
N VAL A 179 -18.75 -6.22 1.90
CA VAL A 179 -20.14 -6.67 2.10
C VAL A 179 -21.11 -5.84 1.27
N ALA A 180 -21.01 -4.51 1.31
CA ALA A 180 -21.91 -3.63 0.56
C ALA A 180 -21.81 -3.85 -0.96
N GLY A 181 -20.62 -4.17 -1.48
CA GLY A 181 -20.41 -4.44 -2.89
C GLY A 181 -21.02 -5.76 -3.39
N LYS A 182 -21.47 -6.66 -2.51
CA LYS A 182 -22.04 -7.95 -2.92
C LYS A 182 -23.35 -7.80 -3.68
N GLU A 183 -24.23 -6.93 -3.19
CA GLU A 183 -25.53 -6.68 -3.78
C GLU A 183 -25.40 -6.08 -5.20
N SER A 184 -24.39 -5.21 -5.39
CA SER A 184 -24.09 -4.57 -6.67
C SER A 184 -23.12 -5.35 -7.57
N LYS A 185 -22.67 -6.55 -7.18
CA LYS A 185 -21.62 -7.33 -7.89
C LYS A 185 -20.34 -6.53 -8.15
N THR A 186 -19.94 -5.70 -7.20
CA THR A 186 -18.71 -4.90 -7.21
C THR A 186 -17.88 -5.12 -5.94
N ALA A 187 -18.11 -6.24 -5.23
CA ALA A 187 -17.38 -6.58 -4.00
C ALA A 187 -15.88 -6.76 -4.28
N ASP A 188 -15.54 -7.28 -5.45
CA ASP A 188 -14.15 -7.46 -5.88
C ASP A 188 -13.40 -6.15 -6.03
N ASP A 189 -14.02 -5.06 -6.48
CA ASP A 189 -13.31 -3.81 -6.75
C ASP A 189 -12.59 -3.24 -5.52
N VAL A 190 -13.10 -3.52 -4.31
CA VAL A 190 -12.47 -3.15 -3.03
C VAL A 190 -11.19 -3.96 -2.81
N CYS A 191 -11.23 -5.27 -3.10
CA CYS A 191 -10.10 -6.17 -2.90
C CYS A 191 -9.10 -6.08 -4.05
N TYR A 192 -9.57 -6.30 -5.28
CA TYR A 192 -8.78 -6.23 -6.50
C TYR A 192 -8.15 -4.86 -6.66
N GLY A 193 -8.86 -3.77 -6.34
CA GLY A 193 -8.30 -2.42 -6.38
C GLY A 193 -7.00 -2.25 -5.57
N CYS A 194 -6.84 -2.98 -4.47
CA CYS A 194 -5.66 -2.98 -3.60
C CYS A 194 -4.69 -4.15 -3.86
N HIS A 195 -5.15 -5.26 -4.44
CA HIS A 195 -4.37 -6.49 -4.62
C HIS A 195 -3.96 -6.80 -6.07
N GLY A 196 -4.15 -5.86 -7.00
CA GLY A 196 -3.54 -5.92 -8.34
C GLY A 196 -4.25 -5.16 -9.45
N GLY A 197 -5.44 -4.62 -9.21
CA GLY A 197 -6.17 -3.75 -10.15
C GLY A 197 -5.45 -2.44 -10.45
N ARG A 198 -4.46 -2.08 -9.61
CA ARG A 198 -3.60 -0.91 -9.76
C ARG A 198 -2.11 -1.29 -9.71
N SER A 199 -1.72 -2.41 -10.32
CA SER A 199 -0.36 -2.96 -10.26
C SER A 199 0.67 -2.15 -11.06
N TRP A 200 1.52 -1.38 -10.38
CA TRP A 200 2.62 -0.62 -11.02
C TRP A 200 3.84 -1.50 -11.22
N TYR A 201 4.00 -2.48 -10.33
CA TYR A 201 5.10 -3.43 -10.35
C TYR A 201 4.65 -4.73 -11.01
N ARG A 202 5.57 -5.36 -11.76
CA ARG A 202 5.36 -6.66 -12.41
C ARG A 202 5.52 -7.85 -11.47
N ILE A 203 5.80 -7.59 -10.21
CA ILE A 203 6.03 -8.61 -9.17
C ILE A 203 4.93 -8.50 -8.12
N ALA A 204 4.61 -9.62 -7.48
CA ALA A 204 3.67 -9.66 -6.37
C ALA A 204 4.37 -9.26 -5.06
N TYR A 205 3.64 -8.60 -4.16
CA TYR A 205 4.15 -8.40 -2.80
C TYR A 205 4.03 -9.69 -1.99
N PRO A 206 5.11 -10.14 -1.32
CA PRO A 206 5.09 -11.34 -0.48
C PRO A 206 4.43 -11.05 0.88
N TYR A 207 3.11 -10.84 0.87
CA TYR A 207 2.35 -10.61 2.10
C TYR A 207 2.60 -11.69 3.14
N ALA A 208 2.76 -11.26 4.39
CA ALA A 208 3.00 -12.14 5.52
C ALA A 208 1.89 -13.18 5.72
N ARG A 209 2.28 -14.40 6.05
CA ARG A 209 1.41 -15.55 6.34
C ARG A 209 1.14 -15.65 7.84
N ASN A 210 0.51 -14.62 8.40
CA ASN A 210 -0.05 -14.67 9.76
C ASN A 210 -0.97 -15.90 9.87
N ALA A 211 -0.88 -16.66 10.96
CA ALA A 211 -1.66 -17.88 11.17
C ALA A 211 -3.18 -17.64 11.08
N TRP A 212 -3.93 -18.63 10.60
CA TRP A 212 -5.41 -18.68 10.62
C TRP A 212 -5.96 -20.01 11.12
N PRO A 213 -7.22 -20.03 11.60
CA PRO A 213 -7.92 -21.28 11.88
C PRO A 213 -7.92 -22.22 10.67
N GLY A 214 -7.46 -23.46 10.84
CA GLY A 214 -7.39 -24.44 9.76
C GLY A 214 -6.21 -24.26 8.81
N MET A 215 -5.23 -23.41 9.13
CA MET A 215 -3.94 -23.40 8.44
C MET A 215 -3.23 -24.72 8.67
N GLY A 216 -2.92 -25.46 7.59
CA GLY A 216 -2.16 -26.71 7.68
C GLY A 216 -0.71 -26.49 8.11
N ASP A 217 -0.13 -27.52 8.73
CA ASP A 217 1.25 -27.48 9.26
C ASP A 217 2.32 -27.41 8.16
N ILE A 218 1.99 -27.86 6.95
CA ILE A 218 2.90 -27.84 5.80
C ILE A 218 2.84 -26.47 5.13
N THR A 219 3.99 -25.80 5.04
CA THR A 219 4.15 -24.57 4.25
C THR A 219 4.34 -24.91 2.78
N PRO A 220 3.45 -24.44 1.87
CA PRO A 220 3.63 -24.62 0.43
C PRO A 220 4.93 -23.99 -0.08
N GLU A 221 5.48 -24.52 -1.17
CA GLU A 221 6.76 -24.06 -1.74
C GLU A 221 6.79 -22.56 -2.04
N TRP A 222 5.73 -22.03 -2.68
CA TRP A 222 5.59 -20.59 -3.00
C TRP A 222 5.59 -19.68 -1.77
N ALA A 223 5.37 -20.25 -0.58
CA ALA A 223 5.24 -19.55 0.69
C ALA A 223 6.47 -19.65 1.58
N LEU A 224 7.49 -20.44 1.22
CA LEU A 224 8.67 -20.71 2.08
C LEU A 224 9.44 -19.44 2.48
N GLN A 225 9.55 -18.47 1.57
CA GLN A 225 10.28 -17.21 1.82
C GLN A 225 9.40 -16.07 2.34
N ARG A 226 8.12 -16.34 2.66
CA ARG A 226 7.22 -15.29 3.13
C ARG A 226 7.35 -15.06 4.64
N PRO A 227 7.31 -13.81 5.12
CA PRO A 227 7.27 -13.53 6.54
C PRO A 227 6.07 -14.22 7.21
N GLN A 228 6.22 -14.68 8.44
CA GLN A 228 5.10 -15.27 9.20
C GLN A 228 4.24 -14.20 9.90
N HIS A 229 4.78 -12.99 10.06
CA HIS A 229 4.07 -11.88 10.70
C HIS A 229 4.21 -10.59 9.89
N SER A 230 3.20 -9.73 10.01
CA SER A 230 3.29 -8.36 9.50
C SER A 230 4.41 -7.60 10.21
N GLU A 231 5.00 -6.59 9.57
CA GLU A 231 6.06 -5.76 10.16
C GLU A 231 5.62 -5.19 11.53
N SER A 232 6.51 -5.30 12.53
CA SER A 232 6.24 -4.88 13.91
C SER A 232 5.77 -3.43 14.03
N ARG A 233 6.36 -2.51 13.26
CA ARG A 233 5.97 -1.08 13.22
C ARG A 233 4.53 -0.82 12.77
N PHE A 234 3.88 -1.80 12.16
CA PHE A 234 2.51 -1.71 11.69
C PHE A 234 1.53 -2.57 12.47
N LEU A 235 2.00 -3.33 13.45
CA LEU A 235 1.10 -4.05 14.34
C LEU A 235 0.31 -3.05 15.16
N LYS A 236 -1.01 -3.23 15.22
CA LYS A 236 -1.83 -2.50 16.19
C LYS A 236 -1.41 -2.98 17.57
N ALA A 237 -1.17 -2.07 18.50
CA ALA A 237 -0.98 -2.44 19.89
C ALA A 237 -2.23 -3.23 20.34
N GLU A 238 -2.03 -4.40 20.94
CA GLU A 238 -3.15 -5.09 21.59
C GLU A 238 -3.72 -4.15 22.66
N PRO A 239 -5.05 -3.99 22.76
CA PRO A 239 -5.62 -3.30 23.89
C PRO A 239 -5.09 -4.02 25.14
N LYS A 240 -4.42 -3.27 26.03
CA LYS A 240 -4.08 -3.81 27.35
C LYS A 240 -5.39 -4.30 27.99
N PRO A 241 -5.40 -5.50 28.60
CA PRO A 241 -6.57 -6.03 29.27
C PRO A 241 -7.08 -5.09 30.36
#